data_AF-A0A913ZUR6-F1
#
_entry.id   AF-A0A913ZUR6-F1
#
_cell.length_a   1.000
_cell.length_b   1.000
_cell.length_c   1.000
_cell.angle_alpha   90.00
_cell.angle_beta   90.00
_cell.angle_gamma   90.00
#
_symmetry.space_group_name_H-M   'P 1'
#
loop_
_entity.id
_entity.type
_entity.pdbx_description
1 polymer ?
#
loop_
_entity_poly.entity_id
_entity_poly.type
_entity_poly.pdbx_seq_one_letter_code
_entity_poly.pdbx_strand_id
1 'polypeptide(L)'
;MAESAQDVCQRLIEQVSRLSLLQLQEVCKHLDLPGYQEVECPKALRRKVSRNLLREELEEKEDEGLSLYTDLRDFLKQIVVAENLPAADPKPEQKPSTTPKLDTTPASLMTLTRREFKISGQIGEPGQRDRLSFSSLAHQIESGRAKGHKEREIVEAVIRAVVPGSALRSYLEGRAGLTLPVLRHILRAHYQEKDATELYHRLSRLAQDSKESAQSFLVRALDLKQKVIFASQESGSGLKYDPTLVQNMFLHALLTGFRSESVKNELRSLLQDPSTTDELLFEKVNTAASHEMERQEKLHSKSVSVHEVQQYESSQEAVKRKPKEGTLMTDIAELKAGIMEIATMRKQLDSLQESLTTPANQNHQLRRPSGRPLKRGCRHCQQNGNGDTCDHCFKCGSSEHFARGCRTRSSQSGNEQGLLPRDGQ
;
A
#
# COMPACT_ATOMS: atom_id res chain seq x y z
N MET A 1 47.17 18.95 16.84
CA MET A 1 45.71 18.80 16.70
C MET A 1 45.32 17.65 17.61
N ALA A 2 44.45 17.88 18.60
CA ALA A 2 44.02 16.82 19.51
C ALA A 2 43.17 15.80 18.72
N GLU A 3 43.46 14.51 18.84
CA GLU A 3 42.63 13.45 18.26
C GLU A 3 41.29 13.44 18.99
N SER A 4 40.16 13.49 18.28
CA SER A 4 38.84 13.40 18.91
C SER A 4 38.58 11.98 19.42
N ALA A 5 37.81 11.82 20.50
CA ALA A 5 37.43 10.51 21.05
C ALA A 5 36.74 9.62 20.00
N GLN A 6 35.96 10.23 19.12
CA GLN A 6 35.29 9.57 17.98
C GLN A 6 36.31 9.02 16.96
N ASP A 7 37.34 9.78 16.61
CA ASP A 7 38.40 9.32 15.70
C ASP A 7 39.22 8.17 16.30
N VAL A 8 39.38 8.15 17.62
CA VAL A 8 40.02 7.03 18.33
C VAL A 8 39.13 5.78 18.29
N CYS A 9 37.84 5.93 18.60
CA CYS A 9 36.88 4.83 18.59
C CYS A 9 36.76 4.19 17.20
N GLN A 10 36.67 5.00 16.14
CA GLN A 10 36.58 4.48 14.77
C GLN A 10 37.82 3.67 14.36
N ARG A 11 39.02 4.13 14.75
CA ARG A 11 40.28 3.39 14.51
C ARG A 11 40.34 2.09 15.30
N LEU A 12 39.85 2.06 16.54
CA LEU A 12 39.77 0.84 17.35
C LEU A 12 38.82 -0.17 16.73
N ILE A 13 37.66 0.26 16.24
CA ILE A 13 36.72 -0.61 15.53
C ILE A 13 37.37 -1.22 14.28
N GLU A 14 38.13 -0.43 13.54
CA GLU A 14 38.88 -0.92 12.38
C GLU A 14 39.97 -1.93 12.79
N GLN A 15 40.72 -1.68 13.85
CA GLN A 15 41.74 -2.61 14.35
C GLN A 15 41.12 -3.93 14.83
N VAL A 16 40.03 -3.85 15.62
CA VAL A 16 39.26 -5.02 16.08
C VAL A 16 38.68 -5.81 14.91
N SER A 17 38.38 -5.16 13.78
CA SER A 17 37.90 -5.85 12.58
C SER A 17 38.94 -6.80 11.96
N ARG A 18 40.24 -6.58 12.23
CA ARG A 18 41.37 -7.34 11.65
C ARG A 18 41.87 -8.47 12.56
N LEU A 19 41.35 -8.60 13.79
CA LEU A 19 41.78 -9.60 14.76
C LEU A 19 41.22 -11.01 14.48
N SER A 20 41.97 -12.04 14.90
CA SER A 20 41.58 -13.44 14.86
C SER A 20 40.56 -13.80 15.94
N LEU A 21 39.94 -14.99 15.87
CA LEU A 21 38.92 -15.44 16.83
C LEU A 21 39.44 -15.45 18.27
N LEU A 22 40.66 -15.97 18.48
CA LEU A 22 41.29 -16.06 19.80
C LEU A 22 41.62 -14.66 20.35
N GLN A 23 42.12 -13.77 19.50
CA GLN A 23 42.40 -12.38 19.87
C GLN A 23 41.12 -11.63 20.25
N LEU A 24 40.01 -11.87 19.52
CA LEU A 24 38.71 -11.29 19.84
C LEU A 24 38.14 -11.79 21.17
N GLN A 25 38.37 -13.06 21.52
CA GLN A 25 37.99 -13.60 22.83
C GLN A 25 38.79 -12.96 23.95
N GLU A 26 40.09 -12.73 23.77
CA GLU A 26 40.93 -12.07 24.76
C GLU A 26 40.56 -10.58 24.91
N VAL A 27 40.20 -9.91 23.82
CA VAL A 27 39.63 -8.54 23.87
C VAL A 27 38.27 -8.52 24.58
N CYS A 28 37.40 -9.50 24.35
CA CYS A 28 36.12 -9.58 25.06
C CYS A 28 36.29 -9.85 26.55
N LYS A 29 37.33 -10.59 26.94
CA LYS A 29 37.71 -10.82 28.32
C LYS A 29 38.28 -9.54 28.97
N HIS A 30 39.14 -8.81 28.26
CA HIS A 30 39.69 -7.54 28.75
C HIS A 30 38.62 -6.45 28.95
N LEU A 31 37.55 -6.49 28.13
CA LEU A 31 36.40 -5.59 28.23
C LEU A 31 35.25 -6.15 29.09
N ASP A 32 35.46 -7.27 29.81
CA ASP A 32 34.46 -7.94 30.66
C ASP A 32 33.07 -8.15 30.01
N LEU A 33 33.02 -8.57 28.73
CA LEU A 33 31.78 -8.66 27.95
C LEU A 33 31.01 -9.99 28.17
N PRO A 34 29.86 -10.04 28.88
CA PRO A 34 29.25 -11.29 29.35
C PRO A 34 28.80 -12.23 28.23
N GLY A 35 29.18 -13.51 28.27
CA GLY A 35 28.77 -14.52 27.27
C GLY A 35 29.61 -14.48 25.97
N TYR A 36 30.91 -14.22 26.06
CA TYR A 36 31.83 -14.29 24.92
C TYR A 36 32.40 -15.70 24.69
N GLN A 37 32.35 -16.57 25.70
CA GLN A 37 32.89 -17.93 25.69
C GLN A 37 32.05 -18.89 24.82
N GLU A 38 30.74 -18.63 24.70
CA GLU A 38 29.80 -19.43 23.90
C GLU A 38 29.78 -19.04 22.41
N VAL A 39 30.54 -18.00 22.02
CA VAL A 39 30.48 -17.42 20.68
C VAL A 39 31.68 -17.90 19.86
N GLU A 40 31.43 -18.91 19.02
CA GLU A 40 32.43 -19.46 18.09
C GLU A 40 32.61 -18.61 16.81
N CYS A 41 31.81 -17.55 16.63
CA CYS A 41 31.82 -16.73 15.42
C CYS A 41 32.58 -15.39 15.60
N PRO A 42 33.67 -15.13 14.86
CA PRO A 42 34.42 -13.87 14.93
C PRO A 42 33.59 -12.62 14.61
N LYS A 43 32.53 -12.76 13.78
CA LYS A 43 31.64 -11.65 13.44
C LYS A 43 30.74 -11.25 14.61
N ALA A 44 30.31 -12.20 15.42
CA ALA A 44 29.47 -11.94 16.58
C ALA A 44 30.28 -11.28 17.71
N LEU A 45 31.51 -11.76 17.97
CA LEU A 45 32.43 -11.10 18.92
C LEU A 45 32.78 -9.67 18.48
N ARG A 46 33.11 -9.45 17.20
CA ARG A 46 33.35 -8.10 16.67
C ARG A 46 32.17 -7.15 16.90
N ARG A 47 30.95 -7.59 16.58
CA ARG A 47 29.74 -6.78 16.82
C ARG A 47 29.55 -6.45 18.29
N LYS A 48 29.91 -7.36 19.19
CA LYS A 48 29.77 -7.17 20.63
C LYS A 48 30.79 -6.16 21.16
N VAL A 49 32.04 -6.25 20.70
CA VAL A 49 33.08 -5.27 21.01
C VAL A 49 32.71 -3.90 20.43
N SER A 50 32.30 -3.82 19.15
CA SER A 50 31.88 -2.55 18.54
C SER A 50 30.66 -1.94 19.24
N ARG A 51 29.69 -2.77 19.67
CA ARG A 51 28.55 -2.28 20.45
C ARG A 51 28.99 -1.72 21.80
N ASN A 52 29.97 -2.35 22.46
CA ASN A 52 30.49 -1.86 23.73
C ASN A 52 31.24 -0.53 23.57
N LEU A 53 31.99 -0.36 22.49
CA LEU A 53 32.72 0.87 22.17
C LEU A 53 31.83 2.02 21.70
N LEU A 54 30.59 1.74 21.30
CA LEU A 54 29.60 2.74 20.86
C LEU A 54 28.45 2.88 21.87
N ARG A 55 28.70 2.59 23.16
CA ARG A 55 27.67 2.78 24.21
C ARG A 55 27.60 4.26 24.56
N GLU A 56 26.39 4.80 24.61
CA GLU A 56 26.10 6.19 25.01
C GLU A 56 26.69 6.50 26.40
N GLU A 57 26.74 5.51 27.30
CA GLU A 57 27.40 5.60 28.62
C GLU A 57 28.90 5.95 28.58
N LEU A 58 29.58 5.78 27.44
CA LEU A 58 30.99 6.18 27.26
C LEU A 58 31.10 7.63 26.81
N GLU A 59 30.15 8.11 26.00
CA GLU A 59 30.09 9.49 25.53
C GLU A 59 29.68 10.46 26.65
N GLU A 60 28.93 9.97 27.65
CA GLU A 60 28.51 10.73 28.83
C GLU A 60 29.59 10.86 29.92
N LYS A 61 30.75 10.19 29.80
CA LYS A 61 31.84 10.30 30.78
C LYS A 61 32.60 11.61 30.63
N GLU A 62 33.17 12.10 31.74
CA GLU A 62 33.98 13.33 31.77
C GLU A 62 35.19 13.30 30.80
N ASP A 63 35.65 12.10 30.46
CA ASP A 63 36.74 11.85 29.51
C ASP A 63 36.26 11.35 28.13
N GLU A 64 34.95 11.41 27.82
CA GLU A 64 34.33 10.90 26.59
C GLU A 64 34.71 9.43 26.27
N GLY A 65 35.07 8.65 27.30
CA GLY A 65 35.52 7.26 27.16
C GLY A 65 36.96 7.10 26.67
N LEU A 66 37.74 8.19 26.56
CA LEU A 66 39.13 8.19 26.11
C LEU A 66 40.02 7.25 26.91
N SER A 67 39.87 7.14 28.24
CA SER A 67 40.67 6.22 29.06
C SER A 67 40.49 4.77 28.61
N LEU A 68 39.25 4.33 28.39
CA LEU A 68 38.95 2.97 27.93
C LEU A 68 39.44 2.72 26.51
N TYR A 69 39.37 3.75 25.65
CA TYR A 69 39.91 3.66 24.31
C TYR A 69 41.45 3.58 24.30
N THR A 70 42.14 4.33 25.15
CA THR A 70 43.60 4.24 25.28
C THR A 70 44.04 2.91 25.87
N ASP A 71 43.34 2.41 26.89
CA ASP A 71 43.63 1.11 27.51
C ASP A 71 43.46 -0.03 26.49
N LEU A 72 42.35 -0.03 25.74
CA LEU A 72 42.13 -1.01 24.68
C LEU A 72 43.16 -0.87 23.55
N ARG A 73 43.52 0.35 23.16
CA ARG A 73 44.54 0.61 22.14
C ARG A 73 45.89 -0.01 22.53
N ASP A 74 46.29 0.16 23.78
CA ASP A 74 47.57 -0.36 24.27
C ASP A 74 47.52 -1.88 24.47
N PHE A 75 46.37 -2.43 24.88
CA PHE A 75 46.15 -3.87 24.90
C PHE A 75 46.22 -4.50 23.51
N LEU A 76 45.63 -3.87 22.49
CA LEU A 76 45.70 -4.33 21.10
C LEU A 76 47.14 -4.30 20.56
N LYS A 77 47.94 -3.29 20.91
CA LYS A 77 49.37 -3.27 20.57
C LYS A 77 50.11 -4.45 21.19
N GLN A 78 49.82 -4.79 22.46
CA GLN A 78 50.45 -5.93 23.13
C GLN A 78 50.09 -7.26 22.48
N ILE A 79 48.84 -7.46 22.07
CA ILE A 79 48.38 -8.67 21.37
C ILE A 79 49.08 -8.83 20.01
N VAL A 80 49.25 -7.75 19.25
CA VAL A 80 49.90 -7.80 17.92
C VAL A 80 51.41 -7.98 18.02
N VAL A 81 52.04 -7.49 19.08
CA VAL A 81 53.50 -7.65 19.31
C VAL A 81 53.84 -9.07 19.77
N ALA A 82 52.95 -9.75 20.50
CA ALA A 82 53.18 -11.12 21.00
C ALA A 82 53.29 -12.19 19.88
N GLU A 83 52.85 -11.92 18.65
CA GLU A 83 52.96 -12.84 17.50
C GLU A 83 54.25 -12.67 16.67
N ASN A 84 55.08 -11.63 16.90
CA ASN A 84 56.28 -11.35 16.10
C ASN A 84 57.60 -11.73 16.79
N LEU A 85 57.70 -12.98 17.27
CA LEU A 85 58.96 -13.61 17.64
C LEU A 85 59.15 -14.91 16.84
N PRO A 86 60.29 -15.13 16.16
CA PRO A 86 60.46 -16.26 15.25
C PRO A 86 60.89 -17.51 16.03
N ALA A 87 60.09 -18.57 15.96
CA ALA A 87 60.50 -19.90 16.41
C ALA A 87 60.69 -20.81 15.18
N ALA A 88 61.83 -21.47 15.17
CA ALA A 88 62.45 -22.19 14.07
C ALA A 88 61.69 -23.44 13.58
N ASP A 89 61.91 -23.73 12.30
CA ASP A 89 61.76 -25.03 11.61
C ASP A 89 62.29 -26.23 12.44
N PRO A 90 61.73 -27.46 12.27
CA PRO A 90 62.04 -28.27 11.07
C PRO A 90 60.94 -29.17 10.49
N LYS A 91 60.88 -29.20 9.14
CA LYS A 91 60.90 -30.33 8.14
C LYS A 91 60.14 -31.67 8.38
N PRO A 92 59.86 -32.48 7.32
CA PRO A 92 58.52 -33.03 7.03
C PRO A 92 58.47 -34.57 6.86
N GLU A 93 57.31 -35.22 7.09
CA GLU A 93 57.08 -36.58 6.55
C GLU A 93 55.59 -36.98 6.42
N GLN A 94 55.19 -37.19 5.16
CA GLN A 94 54.33 -38.22 4.55
C GLN A 94 52.93 -38.66 5.11
N LYS A 95 51.93 -38.45 4.23
CA LYS A 95 50.58 -39.05 3.97
C LYS A 95 50.42 -40.59 4.20
N PRO A 96 49.22 -41.25 4.03
CA PRO A 96 47.87 -40.82 3.58
C PRO A 96 46.66 -41.45 4.35
N SER A 97 45.42 -41.23 3.82
CA SER A 97 44.16 -42.00 3.96
C SER A 97 43.09 -41.38 4.91
N THR A 98 41.77 -41.22 4.63
CA THR A 98 40.87 -41.55 3.50
C THR A 98 39.52 -40.79 3.67
N THR A 99 38.87 -40.38 2.56
CA THR A 99 37.41 -40.05 2.36
C THR A 99 36.75 -38.81 3.00
N PRO A 100 35.64 -38.27 2.43
CA PRO A 100 35.52 -37.57 1.16
C PRO A 100 35.21 -36.06 1.34
N LYS A 101 35.68 -35.22 0.42
CA LYS A 101 35.36 -33.78 0.37
C LYS A 101 33.88 -33.60 -0.01
N LEU A 102 33.07 -33.02 0.88
CA LEU A 102 31.91 -32.22 0.49
C LEU A 102 32.39 -30.77 0.36
N ASP A 103 32.50 -30.30 -0.87
CA ASP A 103 32.71 -28.89 -1.18
C ASP A 103 31.47 -28.09 -0.70
N THR A 104 31.53 -27.56 0.52
CA THR A 104 30.55 -26.59 1.02
C THR A 104 31.16 -25.21 0.92
N THR A 105 30.80 -24.51 -0.14
CA THR A 105 31.11 -23.09 -0.35
C THR A 105 30.66 -22.23 0.84
N PRO A 106 31.35 -21.11 1.13
CA PRO A 106 31.03 -20.18 2.23
C PRO A 106 29.69 -19.40 2.04
N ALA A 107 28.85 -19.82 1.10
CA ALA A 107 27.53 -19.25 0.83
C ALA A 107 26.44 -19.72 1.82
N SER A 108 26.70 -20.78 2.61
CA SER A 108 25.68 -21.44 3.45
C SER A 108 25.36 -20.72 4.77
N LEU A 109 26.26 -19.85 5.27
CA LEU A 109 26.05 -19.14 6.54
C LEU A 109 25.35 -17.77 6.40
N MET A 110 25.28 -17.20 5.19
CA MET A 110 24.49 -15.98 4.93
C MET A 110 22.98 -16.28 4.81
N THR A 111 22.60 -17.53 4.57
CA THR A 111 21.21 -17.97 4.48
C THR A 111 20.51 -18.09 5.84
N LEU A 112 21.24 -18.18 6.95
CA LEU A 112 20.64 -18.30 8.30
C LEU A 112 20.24 -16.96 8.93
N THR A 113 20.69 -15.82 8.37
CA THR A 113 20.28 -14.47 8.83
C THR A 113 19.50 -13.70 7.78
N ARG A 114 19.27 -14.30 6.60
CA ARG A 114 18.47 -13.70 5.55
C ARG A 114 17.00 -13.83 5.92
N ARG A 115 16.29 -12.71 6.07
CA ARG A 115 14.83 -12.72 6.14
C ARG A 115 14.33 -13.45 4.90
N GLU A 116 13.54 -14.51 5.09
CA GLU A 116 12.90 -15.22 3.98
C GLU A 116 12.17 -14.21 3.08
N PHE A 117 12.32 -14.34 1.78
CA PHE A 117 11.55 -13.53 0.85
C PHE A 117 10.08 -13.91 0.98
N LYS A 118 9.23 -12.94 1.33
CA LYS A 118 7.79 -13.12 1.49
C LYS A 118 7.08 -12.08 0.63
N ILE A 119 6.08 -12.52 -0.10
CA ILE A 119 5.15 -11.63 -0.80
C ILE A 119 4.15 -11.11 0.23
N SER A 120 4.01 -9.80 0.35
CA SER A 120 3.03 -9.15 1.20
C SER A 120 1.71 -9.03 0.44
N GLY A 121 0.73 -9.85 0.81
CA GLY A 121 -0.61 -9.92 0.22
C GLY A 121 -0.93 -11.30 -0.37
N GLN A 122 -2.14 -11.48 -0.89
CA GLN A 122 -2.59 -12.75 -1.48
C GLN A 122 -2.92 -12.57 -2.97
N ILE A 123 -2.42 -13.49 -3.80
CA ILE A 123 -2.68 -13.57 -5.24
C ILE A 123 -4.00 -14.32 -5.42
N GLY A 124 -5.04 -13.62 -5.86
CA GLY A 124 -6.37 -14.17 -6.12
C GLY A 124 -6.83 -13.88 -7.55
N GLU A 125 -8.11 -14.09 -7.82
CA GLU A 125 -8.72 -13.89 -9.14
C GLU A 125 -8.63 -12.41 -9.61
N PRO A 126 -8.49 -12.15 -10.92
CA PRO A 126 -8.44 -10.80 -11.46
C PRO A 126 -9.69 -10.00 -11.11
N GLY A 127 -9.50 -8.78 -10.59
CA GLY A 127 -10.58 -7.83 -10.28
C GLY A 127 -11.08 -7.82 -8.82
N GLN A 128 -10.56 -8.68 -7.95
CA GLN A 128 -10.88 -8.64 -6.51
C GLN A 128 -10.11 -7.52 -5.80
N ARG A 129 -10.83 -6.61 -5.13
CA ARG A 129 -10.25 -5.40 -4.49
C ARG A 129 -9.34 -5.70 -3.30
N ASP A 130 -9.54 -6.82 -2.61
CA ASP A 130 -8.73 -7.22 -1.45
C ASP A 130 -7.51 -8.08 -1.82
N ARG A 131 -7.27 -8.29 -3.13
CA ARG A 131 -6.20 -9.13 -3.65
C ARG A 131 -5.09 -8.31 -4.29
N LEU A 132 -3.90 -8.90 -4.33
CA LEU A 132 -2.72 -8.25 -4.89
C LEU A 132 -2.89 -8.04 -6.40
N SER A 133 -2.61 -6.82 -6.89
CA SER A 133 -2.53 -6.54 -8.33
C SER A 133 -1.25 -7.13 -8.93
N PHE A 134 -1.24 -7.37 -10.24
CA PHE A 134 -0.03 -7.81 -10.94
C PHE A 134 1.10 -6.80 -10.82
N SER A 135 0.82 -5.49 -10.90
CA SER A 135 1.84 -4.45 -10.73
C SER A 135 2.54 -4.55 -9.37
N SER A 136 1.78 -4.71 -8.27
CA SER A 136 2.35 -4.89 -6.94
C SER A 136 3.14 -6.20 -6.83
N LEU A 137 2.65 -7.30 -7.43
CA LEU A 137 3.35 -8.58 -7.44
C LEU A 137 4.70 -8.46 -8.17
N ALA A 138 4.67 -7.86 -9.35
CA ALA A 138 5.83 -7.70 -10.21
C ALA A 138 6.88 -6.79 -9.56
N HIS A 139 6.48 -5.73 -8.85
CA HIS A 139 7.40 -4.91 -8.04
C HIS A 139 8.01 -5.69 -6.87
N GLN A 140 7.24 -6.54 -6.19
CA GLN A 140 7.77 -7.36 -5.10
C GLN A 140 8.76 -8.40 -5.61
N ILE A 141 8.47 -9.06 -6.75
CA ILE A 141 9.38 -9.98 -7.44
C ILE A 141 10.68 -9.26 -7.83
N GLU A 142 10.57 -8.06 -8.41
CA GLU A 142 11.74 -7.27 -8.81
C GLU A 142 12.55 -6.80 -7.61
N SER A 143 11.90 -6.36 -6.54
CA SER A 143 12.56 -6.00 -5.28
C SER A 143 13.27 -7.22 -4.66
N GLY A 144 12.66 -8.40 -4.72
CA GLY A 144 13.28 -9.66 -4.31
C GLY A 144 14.55 -9.96 -5.11
N ARG A 145 14.49 -9.78 -6.42
CA ARG A 145 15.63 -9.94 -7.33
C ARG A 145 16.74 -8.92 -7.04
N ALA A 146 16.40 -7.64 -6.89
CA ALA A 146 17.34 -6.56 -6.58
C ALA A 146 18.02 -6.74 -5.22
N LYS A 147 17.30 -7.30 -4.23
CA LYS A 147 17.85 -7.70 -2.93
C LYS A 147 18.72 -8.97 -2.99
N GLY A 148 18.87 -9.56 -4.19
CA GLY A 148 19.71 -10.72 -4.49
C GLY A 148 19.11 -12.06 -4.08
N HIS A 149 17.80 -12.16 -3.87
CA HIS A 149 17.18 -13.45 -3.51
C HIS A 149 17.31 -14.45 -4.65
N LYS A 150 17.50 -15.73 -4.31
CA LYS A 150 17.62 -16.77 -5.33
C LYS A 150 16.29 -16.89 -6.06
N GLU A 151 16.32 -17.12 -7.38
CA GLU A 151 15.10 -17.24 -8.19
C GLU A 151 14.11 -18.27 -7.61
N ARG A 152 14.63 -19.40 -7.11
CA ARG A 152 13.82 -20.44 -6.46
C ARG A 152 13.07 -19.95 -5.22
N GLU A 153 13.72 -19.15 -4.37
CA GLU A 153 13.08 -18.57 -3.16
C GLU A 153 11.94 -17.63 -3.55
N ILE A 154 12.13 -16.84 -4.60
CA ILE A 154 11.12 -15.91 -5.11
C ILE A 154 9.93 -16.69 -5.69
N VAL A 155 10.19 -17.73 -6.50
CA VAL A 155 9.15 -18.60 -7.05
C VAL A 155 8.32 -19.25 -5.95
N GLU A 156 8.97 -19.83 -4.94
CA GLU A 156 8.27 -20.44 -3.80
C GLU A 156 7.43 -19.44 -3.02
N ALA A 157 7.95 -18.24 -2.78
CA ALA A 157 7.21 -17.19 -2.07
C ALA A 157 5.96 -16.76 -2.85
N VAL A 158 6.04 -16.68 -4.18
CA VAL A 158 4.88 -16.42 -5.04
C VAL A 158 3.86 -17.54 -4.92
N ILE A 159 4.26 -18.81 -5.02
CA ILE A 159 3.35 -19.97 -4.90
C ILE A 159 2.65 -19.97 -3.54
N ARG A 160 3.38 -19.70 -2.45
CA ARG A 160 2.82 -19.61 -1.09
C ARG A 160 1.81 -18.47 -0.95
N ALA A 161 1.99 -17.38 -1.68
CA ALA A 161 1.10 -16.21 -1.67
C ALA A 161 -0.15 -16.40 -2.53
N VAL A 162 -0.19 -17.40 -3.41
CA VAL A 162 -1.42 -17.77 -4.12
C VAL A 162 -2.43 -18.35 -3.13
N VAL A 163 -3.68 -17.90 -3.25
CA VAL A 163 -4.80 -18.35 -2.43
C VAL A 163 -4.82 -19.89 -2.39
N PRO A 164 -4.80 -20.50 -1.19
CA PRO A 164 -4.90 -21.95 -1.04
C PRO A 164 -6.17 -22.49 -1.70
N GLY A 165 -6.06 -23.60 -2.44
CA GLY A 165 -7.19 -24.21 -3.14
C GLY A 165 -7.52 -23.60 -4.52
N SER A 166 -6.74 -22.62 -5.00
CA SER A 166 -6.87 -22.14 -6.39
C SER A 166 -6.26 -23.11 -7.40
N ALA A 167 -6.86 -23.21 -8.58
CA ALA A 167 -6.32 -24.01 -9.68
C ALA A 167 -4.94 -23.51 -10.13
N LEU A 168 -4.70 -22.20 -10.07
CA LEU A 168 -3.39 -21.60 -10.34
C LEU A 168 -2.32 -22.17 -9.41
N ARG A 169 -2.60 -22.28 -8.11
CA ARG A 169 -1.64 -22.80 -7.14
C ARG A 169 -1.31 -24.27 -7.42
N SER A 170 -2.33 -25.10 -7.61
CA SER A 170 -2.12 -26.52 -7.95
C SER A 170 -1.32 -26.71 -9.24
N TYR A 171 -1.56 -25.86 -10.24
CA TYR A 171 -0.80 -25.86 -11.49
C TYR A 171 0.67 -25.46 -11.28
N LEU A 172 0.94 -24.42 -10.49
CA LEU A 172 2.30 -23.95 -10.22
C LEU A 172 3.08 -24.94 -9.34
N GLU A 173 2.44 -25.57 -8.36
CA GLU A 173 3.04 -26.61 -7.50
C GLU A 173 3.38 -27.88 -8.29
N GLY A 174 2.58 -28.24 -9.31
CA GLY A 174 2.83 -29.41 -10.15
C GLY A 174 3.93 -29.25 -11.21
N ARG A 175 4.44 -28.03 -11.44
CA ARG A 175 5.40 -27.75 -12.51
C ARG A 175 6.83 -27.68 -11.97
N ALA A 176 7.63 -28.72 -12.25
CA ALA A 176 9.05 -28.74 -11.89
C ALA A 176 9.88 -27.75 -12.73
N GLY A 177 10.90 -27.12 -12.12
CA GLY A 177 11.87 -26.29 -12.84
C GLY A 177 11.34 -24.93 -13.31
N LEU A 178 10.34 -24.36 -12.64
CA LEU A 178 9.77 -23.07 -13.00
C LEU A 178 10.82 -21.94 -12.86
N THR A 179 11.13 -21.27 -13.96
CA THR A 179 12.01 -20.09 -13.98
C THR A 179 11.19 -18.82 -13.76
N LEU A 180 11.83 -17.75 -13.25
CA LEU A 180 11.14 -16.47 -13.04
C LEU A 180 10.49 -15.88 -14.30
N PRO A 181 11.12 -15.90 -15.49
CA PRO A 181 10.48 -15.39 -16.71
C PRO A 181 9.19 -16.15 -17.06
N VAL A 182 9.21 -17.48 -16.92
CA VAL A 182 8.04 -18.33 -17.23
C VAL A 182 6.94 -18.14 -16.19
N LEU A 183 7.29 -18.03 -14.90
CA LEU A 183 6.34 -17.69 -13.84
C LEU A 183 5.67 -16.33 -14.11
N ARG A 184 6.44 -15.30 -14.46
CA ARG A 184 5.91 -13.97 -14.79
C ARG A 184 4.93 -14.03 -15.96
N HIS A 185 5.25 -14.78 -17.01
CA HIS A 185 4.36 -14.96 -18.16
C HIS A 185 3.03 -15.62 -17.76
N ILE A 186 3.07 -16.67 -16.94
CA ILE A 186 1.84 -17.32 -16.43
C ILE A 186 1.02 -16.35 -15.58
N LEU A 187 1.66 -15.63 -14.66
CA LEU A 187 0.96 -14.66 -13.81
C LEU A 187 0.32 -13.56 -14.64
N ARG A 188 1.02 -13.03 -15.65
CA ARG A 188 0.50 -12.01 -16.56
C ARG A 188 -0.74 -12.50 -17.30
N ALA A 189 -0.71 -13.73 -17.79
CA ALA A 189 -1.87 -14.38 -18.42
C ALA A 189 -3.03 -14.59 -17.43
N HIS A 190 -2.73 -15.03 -16.20
CA HIS A 190 -3.73 -15.22 -15.14
C HIS A 190 -4.44 -13.90 -14.78
N TYR A 191 -3.69 -12.81 -14.67
CA TYR A 191 -4.24 -11.49 -14.36
C TYR A 191 -4.85 -10.77 -15.58
N GLN A 192 -4.77 -11.35 -16.77
CA GLN A 192 -5.21 -10.74 -18.04
C GLN A 192 -4.58 -9.35 -18.25
N GLU A 193 -3.31 -9.22 -17.90
CA GLU A 193 -2.62 -7.94 -17.96
C GLU A 193 -2.28 -7.54 -19.38
N LYS A 194 -2.56 -6.28 -19.70
CA LYS A 194 -2.43 -5.73 -21.04
C LYS A 194 -0.96 -5.48 -21.37
N ASP A 195 -0.58 -5.79 -22.61
CA ASP A 195 0.77 -5.53 -23.12
C ASP A 195 1.06 -4.04 -23.31
N ALA A 196 2.35 -3.69 -23.32
CA ALA A 196 2.81 -2.31 -23.42
C ALA A 196 2.17 -1.60 -24.63
N THR A 197 2.04 -2.31 -25.75
CA THR A 197 1.39 -1.80 -26.97
C THR A 197 -0.11 -1.56 -26.80
N GLU A 198 -0.82 -2.47 -26.14
CA GLU A 198 -2.25 -2.29 -25.88
C GLU A 198 -2.51 -1.14 -24.90
N LEU A 199 -1.66 -1.01 -23.86
CA LEU A 199 -1.70 0.11 -22.92
C LEU A 199 -1.39 1.44 -23.62
N TYR A 200 -0.41 1.47 -24.52
CA TYR A 200 -0.07 2.66 -25.31
C TYR A 200 -1.22 3.07 -26.25
N HIS A 201 -1.85 2.11 -26.93
CA HIS A 201 -3.05 2.38 -27.74
C HIS A 201 -4.28 2.77 -26.91
N ARG A 202 -4.34 2.37 -25.64
CA ARG A 202 -5.35 2.85 -24.71
C ARG A 202 -5.08 4.29 -24.30
N LEU A 203 -3.81 4.64 -24.07
CA LEU A 203 -3.39 6.00 -23.76
C LEU A 203 -3.70 6.95 -24.93
N SER A 204 -3.42 6.53 -26.16
CA SER A 204 -3.69 7.35 -27.36
C SER A 204 -5.17 7.62 -27.63
N ARG A 205 -6.08 6.82 -27.05
CA ARG A 205 -7.54 6.94 -27.19
C ARG A 205 -8.20 7.41 -25.90
N LEU A 206 -7.41 7.88 -24.94
CA LEU A 206 -7.91 8.25 -23.64
C LEU A 206 -8.71 9.55 -23.74
N ALA A 207 -9.93 9.52 -23.22
CA ALA A 207 -10.81 10.68 -23.11
C ALA A 207 -11.55 10.66 -21.77
N GLN A 208 -11.94 11.85 -21.30
CA GLN A 208 -12.67 12.04 -20.05
C GLN A 208 -14.10 11.53 -20.23
N ASP A 209 -14.57 10.74 -19.27
CA ASP A 209 -15.92 10.16 -19.30
C ASP A 209 -17.00 11.19 -18.93
N SER A 210 -18.26 10.86 -19.22
CA SER A 210 -19.37 11.81 -19.02
C SER A 210 -19.65 12.15 -17.55
N LYS A 211 -19.31 11.23 -16.64
CA LYS A 211 -19.53 11.33 -15.18
C LYS A 211 -18.24 11.60 -14.41
N GLU A 212 -17.10 11.68 -15.10
CA GLU A 212 -15.79 11.79 -14.48
C GLU A 212 -15.37 13.26 -14.37
N SER A 213 -14.81 13.65 -13.22
CA SER A 213 -14.23 14.99 -13.04
C SER A 213 -12.90 15.13 -13.79
N ALA A 214 -12.49 16.37 -14.09
CA ALA A 214 -11.20 16.62 -14.75
C ALA A 214 -10.02 16.09 -13.91
N GLN A 215 -10.11 16.18 -12.58
CA GLN A 215 -9.09 15.65 -11.67
C GLN A 215 -9.03 14.12 -11.71
N SER A 216 -10.18 13.43 -11.68
CA SER A 216 -10.24 11.97 -11.78
C SER A 216 -9.68 11.49 -13.12
N PHE A 217 -10.00 12.21 -14.21
CA PHE A 217 -9.45 11.93 -15.52
C PHE A 217 -7.93 12.05 -15.55
N LEU A 218 -7.36 13.11 -14.97
CA LEU A 218 -5.90 13.27 -14.87
C LEU A 218 -5.26 12.11 -14.11
N VAL A 219 -5.81 11.72 -12.95
CA VAL A 219 -5.29 10.60 -12.15
C VAL A 219 -5.32 9.30 -12.96
N ARG A 220 -6.41 9.05 -13.69
CA ARG A 220 -6.55 7.87 -14.56
C ARG A 220 -5.56 7.89 -15.72
N ALA A 221 -5.29 9.06 -16.30
CA ALA A 221 -4.30 9.23 -17.35
C ALA A 221 -2.88 8.99 -16.85
N LEU A 222 -2.54 9.49 -15.65
CA LEU A 222 -1.25 9.28 -15.00
C LEU A 222 -1.03 7.81 -14.63
N ASP A 223 -2.03 7.14 -14.06
CA ASP A 223 -1.98 5.70 -13.79
C ASP A 223 -1.72 4.91 -15.08
N LEU A 224 -2.38 5.27 -16.18
CA LEU A 224 -2.17 4.62 -17.46
C LEU A 224 -0.77 4.89 -18.04
N LYS A 225 -0.28 6.13 -17.98
CA LYS A 225 1.11 6.50 -18.35
C LYS A 225 2.12 5.64 -17.59
N GLN A 226 1.97 5.52 -16.28
CA GLN A 226 2.87 4.73 -15.45
C GLN A 226 2.79 3.23 -15.77
N LYS A 227 1.59 2.70 -16.04
CA LYS A 227 1.42 1.31 -16.49
C LYS A 227 2.11 1.03 -17.83
N VAL A 228 2.07 1.96 -18.78
CA VAL A 228 2.79 1.84 -20.05
C VAL A 228 4.30 1.79 -19.82
N ILE A 229 4.84 2.69 -19.00
CA ILE A 229 6.27 2.74 -18.67
C ILE A 229 6.69 1.44 -17.98
N PHE A 230 5.91 0.98 -17.01
CA PHE A 230 6.16 -0.26 -16.27
C PHE A 230 6.17 -1.48 -17.20
N ALA A 231 5.14 -1.63 -18.04
CA ALA A 231 5.05 -2.74 -19.00
C ALA A 231 6.15 -2.69 -20.07
N SER A 232 6.62 -1.49 -20.44
CA SER A 232 7.74 -1.28 -21.37
C SER A 232 9.08 -1.74 -20.78
N GLN A 233 9.31 -1.49 -19.49
CA GLN A 233 10.56 -1.83 -18.80
C GLN A 233 10.66 -3.31 -18.39
N GLU A 234 9.56 -4.07 -18.44
CA GLU A 234 9.52 -5.46 -18.00
C GLU A 234 10.42 -6.37 -18.84
N SER A 235 11.15 -7.28 -18.16
CA SER A 235 11.99 -8.28 -18.82
C SER A 235 11.10 -9.26 -19.61
N GLY A 236 11.21 -9.23 -20.94
CA GLY A 236 10.38 -10.03 -21.85
C GLY A 236 9.24 -9.27 -22.52
N SER A 237 9.14 -7.94 -22.34
CA SER A 237 8.29 -7.12 -23.19
C SER A 237 8.81 -7.18 -24.64
N GLY A 238 7.95 -7.59 -25.57
CA GLY A 238 8.33 -7.67 -26.99
C GLY A 238 8.62 -6.31 -27.61
N LEU A 239 8.13 -5.22 -26.98
CA LEU A 239 8.23 -3.85 -27.51
C LEU A 239 8.44 -2.86 -26.36
N LYS A 240 9.54 -2.12 -26.41
CA LYS A 240 9.88 -1.09 -25.44
C LYS A 240 9.50 0.28 -26.00
N TYR A 241 8.68 1.00 -25.25
CA TYR A 241 8.37 2.41 -25.49
C TYR A 241 9.38 3.30 -24.76
N ASP A 242 9.90 4.28 -25.49
CA ASP A 242 10.74 5.32 -24.94
C ASP A 242 9.93 6.24 -24.00
N PRO A 243 10.44 6.61 -22.81
CA PRO A 243 9.70 7.45 -21.86
C PRO A 243 9.29 8.80 -22.44
N THR A 244 10.07 9.41 -23.33
CA THR A 244 9.71 10.69 -23.95
C THR A 244 8.54 10.53 -24.92
N LEU A 245 8.50 9.43 -25.67
CA LEU A 245 7.37 9.09 -26.54
C LEU A 245 6.08 8.87 -25.73
N VAL A 246 6.17 8.21 -24.57
CA VAL A 246 5.02 8.02 -23.67
C VAL A 246 4.56 9.34 -23.09
N GLN A 247 5.49 10.21 -22.68
CA GLN A 247 5.16 11.56 -22.16
C GLN A 247 4.44 12.39 -23.23
N ASN A 248 4.96 12.46 -24.44
CA ASN A 248 4.34 13.20 -25.55
C ASN A 248 2.94 12.67 -25.87
N MET A 249 2.77 11.35 -25.90
CA MET A 249 1.45 10.74 -26.12
C MET A 249 0.49 11.03 -24.97
N PHE A 250 0.96 10.99 -23.72
CA PHE A 250 0.17 11.33 -22.54
C PHE A 250 -0.32 12.78 -22.59
N LEU A 251 0.56 13.74 -22.87
CA LEU A 251 0.19 15.16 -22.98
C LEU A 251 -0.78 15.41 -24.14
N HIS A 252 -0.56 14.76 -25.28
CA HIS A 252 -1.48 14.80 -26.41
C HIS A 252 -2.87 14.21 -26.06
N ALA A 253 -2.90 13.11 -25.33
CA ALA A 253 -4.13 12.48 -24.86
C ALA A 253 -4.88 13.37 -23.87
N LEU A 254 -4.18 14.11 -22.99
CA LEU A 254 -4.82 15.11 -22.13
C LEU A 254 -5.37 16.27 -22.95
N LEU A 255 -4.58 16.82 -23.88
CA LEU A 255 -4.97 17.96 -24.72
C LEU A 255 -6.25 17.68 -25.51
N THR A 256 -6.38 16.47 -26.05
CA THR A 256 -7.54 16.05 -26.85
C THR A 256 -8.66 15.43 -26.01
N GLY A 257 -8.33 14.87 -24.84
CA GLY A 257 -9.22 14.03 -24.05
C GLY A 257 -10.08 14.75 -23.00
N PHE A 258 -9.74 15.97 -22.56
CA PHE A 258 -10.63 16.74 -21.68
C PHE A 258 -11.98 17.03 -22.37
N ARG A 259 -13.07 17.06 -21.62
CA ARG A 259 -14.41 17.35 -22.19
C ARG A 259 -14.67 18.84 -22.37
N SER A 260 -14.27 19.66 -21.39
CA SER A 260 -14.53 21.10 -21.44
C SER A 260 -13.46 21.83 -22.24
N GLU A 261 -13.89 22.63 -23.21
CA GLU A 261 -13.00 23.40 -24.08
C GLU A 261 -12.32 24.55 -23.33
N SER A 262 -12.96 25.09 -22.27
CA SER A 262 -12.35 26.10 -21.41
C SER A 262 -11.12 25.54 -20.68
N VAL A 263 -11.27 24.36 -20.08
CA VAL A 263 -10.19 23.62 -19.40
C VAL A 263 -9.05 23.31 -20.37
N LYS A 264 -9.35 22.86 -21.59
CA LYS A 264 -8.32 22.63 -22.63
C LYS A 264 -7.55 23.89 -22.97
N ASN A 265 -8.24 25.00 -23.19
CA ASN A 265 -7.61 26.25 -23.60
C ASN A 265 -6.69 26.81 -22.52
N GLU A 266 -7.09 26.72 -21.25
CA GLU A 266 -6.27 27.14 -20.12
C GLU A 266 -5.02 26.27 -19.94
N LEU A 267 -5.15 24.95 -20.19
CA LEU A 267 -4.05 24.00 -20.06
C LEU A 267 -3.18 23.87 -21.33
N ARG A 268 -3.58 24.46 -22.46
CA ARG A 268 -2.97 24.22 -23.77
C ARG A 268 -1.47 24.51 -23.82
N SER A 269 -1.03 25.61 -23.21
CA SER A 269 0.39 25.99 -23.19
C SER A 269 1.23 25.00 -22.40
N LEU A 270 0.70 24.48 -21.28
CA LEU A 270 1.35 23.49 -20.44
C LEU A 270 1.41 22.13 -21.14
N LEU A 271 0.31 21.69 -21.76
CA LEU A 271 0.23 20.39 -22.42
C LEU A 271 1.04 20.31 -23.73
N GLN A 272 1.55 21.43 -24.24
CA GLN A 272 2.47 21.44 -25.39
C GLN A 272 3.94 21.33 -25.00
N ASP A 273 4.26 21.55 -23.72
CA ASP A 273 5.62 21.46 -23.20
C ASP A 273 5.90 20.04 -22.66
N PRO A 274 6.80 19.26 -23.30
CA PRO A 274 7.18 17.93 -22.84
C PRO A 274 7.82 17.89 -21.45
N SER A 275 8.38 19.01 -20.99
CA SER A 275 9.07 19.14 -19.70
C SER A 275 8.12 19.38 -18.52
N THR A 276 6.82 19.51 -18.79
CA THR A 276 5.79 19.70 -17.77
C THR A 276 5.79 18.56 -16.76
N THR A 277 5.89 18.91 -15.48
CA THR A 277 5.89 17.96 -14.37
C THR A 277 4.48 17.54 -13.95
N ASP A 278 4.37 16.35 -13.36
CA ASP A 278 3.07 15.79 -12.94
C ASP A 278 2.44 16.65 -11.82
N GLU A 279 3.24 17.27 -10.94
CA GLU A 279 2.78 18.16 -9.87
C GLU A 279 2.14 19.44 -10.41
N LEU A 280 2.76 20.04 -11.44
CA LEU A 280 2.24 21.24 -12.09
C LEU A 280 0.92 20.96 -12.81
N LEU A 281 0.78 19.77 -13.41
CA LEU A 281 -0.48 19.33 -14.01
C LEU A 281 -1.60 19.22 -12.98
N PHE A 282 -1.32 18.66 -11.79
CA PHE A 282 -2.30 18.57 -10.72
C PHE A 282 -2.81 19.94 -10.29
N GLU A 283 -1.91 20.88 -10.04
CA GLU A 283 -2.27 22.23 -9.62
C GLU A 283 -3.15 22.91 -10.68
N LYS A 284 -2.69 22.91 -11.94
CA LYS A 284 -3.34 23.66 -13.02
C LYS A 284 -4.66 23.04 -13.46
N VAL A 285 -4.78 21.71 -13.47
CA VAL A 285 -6.06 21.03 -13.72
C VAL A 285 -7.07 21.36 -12.62
N ASN A 286 -6.63 21.44 -11.36
CA ASN A 286 -7.53 21.77 -10.26
C ASN A 286 -8.03 23.22 -10.36
N THR A 287 -7.14 24.16 -10.69
CA THR A 287 -7.50 25.57 -10.95
C THR A 287 -8.49 25.68 -12.12
N ALA A 288 -8.16 25.11 -13.27
CA ALA A 288 -9.00 25.18 -14.47
C ALA A 288 -10.37 24.51 -14.26
N ALA A 289 -10.40 23.37 -13.55
CA ALA A 289 -11.65 22.70 -13.20
C ALA A 289 -12.53 23.55 -12.26
N SER A 290 -11.91 24.29 -11.33
CA SER A 290 -12.62 25.19 -10.42
C SER A 290 -13.22 26.39 -11.16
N HIS A 291 -12.45 27.01 -12.07
CA HIS A 291 -12.94 28.08 -12.95
C HIS A 291 -14.11 27.61 -13.82
N GLU A 292 -14.03 26.38 -14.35
CA GLU A 292 -15.11 25.81 -15.15
C GLU A 292 -16.36 25.52 -14.32
N MET A 293 -16.20 24.98 -13.10
CA MET A 293 -17.33 24.76 -12.19
C MET A 293 -18.05 26.07 -11.87
N GLU A 294 -17.30 27.13 -11.54
CA GLU A 294 -17.84 28.46 -11.29
C GLU A 294 -18.55 29.03 -12.54
N ARG A 295 -17.99 28.81 -13.74
CA ARG A 295 -18.61 29.22 -15.00
C ARG A 295 -19.95 28.52 -15.21
N GLN A 296 -20.00 27.20 -14.99
CA GLN A 296 -21.23 26.42 -15.13
C GLN A 296 -22.28 26.88 -14.11
N GLU A 297 -21.90 27.13 -12.85
CA GLU A 297 -22.80 27.67 -11.82
C GLU A 297 -23.36 29.05 -12.22
N LYS A 298 -22.53 29.93 -12.75
CA LYS A 298 -22.93 31.26 -13.24
C LYS A 298 -23.83 31.20 -14.48
N LEU A 299 -23.67 30.19 -15.33
CA LEU A 299 -24.54 29.97 -16.50
C LEU A 299 -25.88 29.35 -16.09
N HIS A 300 -25.89 28.41 -15.15
CA HIS A 300 -27.11 27.80 -14.62
C HIS A 300 -27.93 28.75 -13.72
N SER A 301 -27.30 29.72 -13.07
CA SER A 301 -27.97 30.72 -12.22
C SER A 301 -28.50 31.94 -12.98
N LYS A 302 -28.21 32.09 -14.27
CA LYS A 302 -28.64 33.24 -15.07
C LYS A 302 -29.68 32.86 -16.13
N SER A 303 -30.93 32.68 -15.73
CA SER A 303 -32.05 33.16 -16.55
C SER A 303 -32.19 34.67 -16.36
N VAL A 304 -31.23 35.45 -16.87
CA VAL A 304 -31.31 36.91 -16.82
C VAL A 304 -32.27 37.35 -17.91
N SER A 305 -33.50 37.69 -17.50
CA SER A 305 -34.44 38.47 -18.30
C SER A 305 -33.82 39.83 -18.57
N VAL A 306 -33.34 40.04 -19.79
CA VAL A 306 -32.87 41.36 -20.25
C VAL A 306 -34.09 42.28 -20.26
N HIS A 307 -34.15 43.24 -19.34
CA HIS A 307 -35.09 44.37 -19.44
C HIS A 307 -34.56 45.31 -20.52
N GLU A 308 -35.37 45.44 -21.57
CA GLU A 308 -35.21 46.37 -22.67
C GLU A 308 -35.10 47.80 -22.14
N VAL A 309 -33.97 48.45 -22.40
CA VAL A 309 -33.75 49.87 -22.08
C VAL A 309 -34.47 50.69 -23.15
N GLN A 310 -35.61 51.30 -22.79
CA GLN A 310 -36.27 52.32 -23.59
C GLN A 310 -35.36 53.55 -23.70
N GLN A 311 -34.87 53.83 -24.90
CA GLN A 311 -34.30 55.12 -25.26
C GLN A 311 -35.15 55.71 -26.39
N TYR A 312 -35.57 56.97 -26.17
CA TYR A 312 -36.48 57.72 -27.02
C TYR A 312 -35.86 58.08 -28.38
N GLU A 313 -36.77 58.39 -29.31
CA GLU A 313 -36.68 58.37 -30.76
C GLU A 313 -35.68 59.32 -31.42
N SER A 314 -35.10 58.87 -32.55
CA SER A 314 -35.13 59.65 -33.79
C SER A 314 -34.95 58.73 -35.03
N SER A 315 -35.77 59.01 -36.03
CA SER A 315 -36.11 58.25 -37.23
C SER A 315 -34.95 57.92 -38.17
N GLN A 316 -34.95 56.73 -38.78
CA GLN A 316 -35.08 56.52 -40.24
C GLN A 316 -35.10 55.02 -40.62
N GLU A 317 -35.88 54.71 -41.65
CA GLU A 317 -36.32 53.40 -42.13
C GLU A 317 -35.20 52.51 -42.71
N ALA A 318 -35.23 51.20 -42.38
CA ALA A 318 -34.89 50.11 -43.32
C ALA A 318 -35.28 48.71 -42.79
N VAL A 319 -36.41 48.20 -43.29
CA VAL A 319 -36.85 46.82 -43.49
C VAL A 319 -35.93 45.67 -43.01
N LYS A 320 -36.42 44.79 -42.11
CA LYS A 320 -36.28 43.31 -42.17
C LYS A 320 -37.07 42.55 -41.07
N ARG A 321 -38.09 41.80 -41.52
CA ARG A 321 -38.71 40.54 -41.00
C ARG A 321 -38.80 40.31 -39.47
N LYS A 322 -40.02 40.38 -38.92
CA LYS A 322 -40.39 39.85 -37.59
C LYS A 322 -40.54 38.31 -37.61
N PRO A 323 -39.91 37.54 -36.70
CA PRO A 323 -40.32 36.18 -36.37
C PRO A 323 -41.48 36.20 -35.37
N LYS A 324 -42.41 35.25 -35.49
CA LYS A 324 -43.64 35.15 -34.71
C LYS A 324 -43.35 34.70 -33.27
N GLU A 325 -43.61 35.59 -32.32
CA GLU A 325 -43.47 35.44 -30.87
C GLU A 325 -44.47 34.44 -30.23
N GLY A 326 -45.46 33.98 -30.99
CA GLY A 326 -46.54 33.09 -30.49
C GLY A 326 -46.19 31.61 -30.35
N THR A 327 -45.09 31.15 -30.95
CA THR A 327 -44.71 29.72 -30.99
C THR A 327 -43.84 29.30 -29.79
N LEU A 328 -43.02 30.20 -29.26
CA LEU A 328 -42.12 29.87 -28.14
C LEU A 328 -42.86 29.75 -26.80
N MET A 329 -43.93 30.51 -26.60
CA MET A 329 -44.75 30.41 -25.37
C MET A 329 -45.54 29.11 -25.31
N THR A 330 -45.95 28.56 -26.47
CA THR A 330 -46.61 27.27 -26.57
C THR A 330 -45.62 26.13 -26.34
N ASP A 331 -44.42 26.19 -26.92
CA ASP A 331 -43.35 25.21 -26.68
C ASP A 331 -42.86 25.21 -25.21
N ILE A 332 -42.78 26.38 -24.56
CA ILE A 332 -42.42 26.49 -23.13
C ILE A 332 -43.55 25.94 -22.25
N ALA A 333 -44.82 26.12 -22.62
CA ALA A 333 -45.94 25.54 -21.91
C ALA A 333 -45.96 24.01 -22.04
N GLU A 334 -45.69 23.47 -23.22
CA GLU A 334 -45.54 22.03 -23.45
C GLU A 334 -44.33 21.45 -22.70
N LEU A 335 -43.18 22.13 -22.68
CA LEU A 335 -42.02 21.70 -21.90
C LEU A 335 -42.29 21.72 -20.39
N LYS A 336 -43.00 22.73 -19.90
CA LYS A 336 -43.42 22.77 -18.49
C LYS A 336 -44.43 21.67 -18.15
N ALA A 337 -45.37 21.38 -19.05
CA ALA A 337 -46.29 20.26 -18.91
C ALA A 337 -45.54 18.91 -18.88
N GLY A 338 -44.58 18.70 -19.78
CA GLY A 338 -43.72 17.51 -19.80
C GLY A 338 -42.86 17.35 -18.53
N ILE A 339 -42.36 18.46 -17.96
CA ILE A 339 -41.63 18.43 -16.68
C ILE A 339 -42.55 18.03 -15.52
N MET A 340 -43.78 18.54 -15.48
CA MET A 340 -44.78 18.13 -14.48
C MET A 340 -45.14 16.66 -14.63
N GLU A 341 -45.29 16.18 -15.86
CA GLU A 341 -45.60 14.78 -16.15
C GLU A 341 -44.45 13.84 -15.73
N ILE A 342 -43.20 14.21 -16.01
CA ILE A 342 -42.01 13.49 -15.52
C ILE A 342 -41.92 13.52 -13.99
N ALA A 343 -42.27 14.62 -13.34
CA ALA A 343 -42.31 14.70 -11.88
C ALA A 343 -43.39 13.77 -11.29
N THR A 344 -44.56 13.68 -11.93
CA THR A 344 -45.61 12.75 -11.52
C THR A 344 -45.23 11.29 -11.78
N MET A 345 -44.56 10.99 -12.90
CA MET A 345 -44.04 9.65 -13.20
C MET A 345 -42.94 9.24 -12.21
N ARG A 346 -42.06 10.17 -11.81
CA ARG A 346 -41.07 9.91 -10.74
C ARG A 346 -41.73 9.60 -9.42
N LYS A 347 -42.77 10.36 -9.05
CA LYS A 347 -43.55 10.10 -7.83
C LYS A 347 -44.28 8.75 -7.89
N GLN A 348 -44.75 8.35 -9.06
CA GLN A 348 -45.32 7.02 -9.31
C GLN A 348 -44.26 5.91 -9.23
N LEU A 349 -43.05 6.14 -9.76
CA LEU A 349 -41.92 5.22 -9.63
C LEU A 349 -41.46 5.06 -8.18
N ASP A 350 -41.42 6.14 -7.41
CA ASP A 350 -41.09 6.09 -5.97
C ASP A 350 -42.17 5.31 -5.20
N SER A 351 -43.45 5.52 -5.52
CA SER A 351 -44.56 4.75 -4.92
C SER A 351 -44.55 3.26 -5.34
N LEU A 352 -44.12 2.96 -6.57
CA LEU A 352 -43.95 1.59 -7.05
C LEU A 352 -42.73 0.93 -6.40
N GLN A 353 -41.64 1.67 -6.18
CA GLN A 353 -40.44 1.21 -5.49
C GLN A 353 -40.71 0.94 -3.99
N GLU A 354 -41.57 1.75 -3.35
CA GLU A 354 -42.11 1.46 -2.01
C GLU A 354 -43.02 0.23 -2.00
N SER A 355 -43.80 -0.02 -3.06
CA SER A 355 -44.64 -1.24 -3.17
C SER A 355 -43.84 -2.51 -3.52
N LEU A 356 -42.64 -2.38 -4.09
CA LEU A 356 -41.73 -3.48 -4.42
C LEU A 356 -40.73 -3.78 -3.30
N THR A 357 -40.65 -2.94 -2.26
CA THR A 357 -39.79 -3.15 -1.08
C THR A 357 -40.51 -3.83 0.09
N THR A 358 -41.74 -4.33 -0.11
CA THR A 358 -42.36 -5.34 0.76
C THR A 358 -41.96 -6.76 0.33
N PRO A 359 -41.14 -7.49 1.11
CA PRO A 359 -40.80 -8.87 0.78
C PRO A 359 -41.92 -9.82 1.19
N ALA A 360 -42.71 -10.30 0.22
CA ALA A 360 -43.44 -11.55 0.35
C ALA A 360 -42.46 -12.70 0.08
N ASN A 361 -42.09 -13.42 1.13
CA ASN A 361 -41.27 -14.62 1.08
C ASN A 361 -42.16 -15.84 1.36
N GLN A 362 -42.17 -16.83 0.46
CA GLN A 362 -42.60 -18.19 0.77
C GLN A 362 -41.45 -19.16 0.50
N ASN A 363 -40.95 -19.73 1.61
CA ASN A 363 -40.48 -21.11 1.83
C ASN A 363 -39.22 -21.61 1.09
N HIS A 364 -38.27 -22.32 1.71
CA HIS A 364 -38.12 -22.95 3.04
C HIS A 364 -36.60 -23.11 3.31
N GLN A 365 -36.13 -22.88 4.54
CA GLN A 365 -35.30 -23.81 5.33
C GLN A 365 -34.67 -23.12 6.57
N LEU A 366 -35.24 -23.45 7.74
CA LEU A 366 -34.61 -23.62 9.07
C LEU A 366 -33.55 -22.60 9.51
N ARG A 367 -33.95 -21.56 10.28
CA ARG A 367 -33.09 -20.93 11.32
C ARG A 367 -33.87 -20.06 12.33
N ARG A 368 -33.38 -20.11 13.57
CA ARG A 368 -33.92 -19.59 14.85
C ARG A 368 -34.18 -18.06 14.87
N PRO A 369 -35.01 -17.55 15.81
CA PRO A 369 -35.36 -16.13 15.87
C PRO A 369 -34.25 -15.28 16.51
N SER A 370 -33.79 -14.25 15.80
CA SER A 370 -32.93 -13.17 16.30
C SER A 370 -33.42 -11.87 15.65
N GLY A 371 -33.80 -10.80 16.35
CA GLY A 371 -33.36 -10.34 17.65
C GLY A 371 -32.86 -8.91 17.44
N ARG A 372 -33.58 -7.93 17.98
CA ARG A 372 -33.12 -6.53 18.07
C ARG A 372 -31.73 -6.50 18.72
N PRO A 373 -30.87 -5.50 18.45
CA PRO A 373 -29.57 -5.39 19.12
C PRO A 373 -29.80 -5.44 20.64
N LEU A 374 -29.27 -6.48 21.29
CA LEU A 374 -29.42 -6.68 22.74
C LEU A 374 -28.64 -5.56 23.43
N LYS A 375 -29.38 -4.63 24.05
CA LYS A 375 -28.77 -3.58 24.88
C LYS A 375 -28.09 -4.24 26.07
N ARG A 376 -26.89 -3.76 26.42
CA ARG A 376 -26.12 -4.27 27.56
C ARG A 376 -26.83 -3.88 28.88
N GLY A 377 -26.71 -4.75 29.89
CA GLY A 377 -27.25 -4.50 31.23
C GLY A 377 -28.50 -5.30 31.58
N CYS A 378 -28.78 -5.51 32.88
CA CYS A 378 -30.01 -6.17 33.32
C CYS A 378 -31.22 -5.25 33.07
N ARG A 379 -32.44 -5.81 33.09
CA ARG A 379 -33.64 -5.05 32.72
C ARG A 379 -33.85 -3.81 33.59
N HIS A 380 -33.45 -3.87 34.86
CA HIS A 380 -33.51 -2.75 35.79
C HIS A 380 -32.50 -1.64 35.43
N CYS A 381 -31.23 -1.99 35.19
CA CYS A 381 -30.20 -1.03 34.79
C CYS A 381 -30.48 -0.41 33.42
N GLN A 382 -31.08 -1.17 32.49
CA GLN A 382 -31.52 -0.63 31.20
C GLN A 382 -32.63 0.42 31.36
N GLN A 383 -33.59 0.17 32.26
CA GLN A 383 -34.68 1.13 32.54
C GLN A 383 -34.16 2.40 33.22
N ASN A 384 -33.12 2.27 34.03
CA ASN A 384 -32.51 3.41 34.73
C ASN A 384 -31.42 4.13 33.91
N GLY A 385 -31.21 3.75 32.64
CA GLY A 385 -30.25 4.40 31.75
C GLY A 385 -28.77 4.03 31.97
N ASN A 386 -28.47 3.12 32.91
CA ASN A 386 -27.11 2.71 33.28
C ASN A 386 -26.80 1.27 32.82
N GLY A 387 -27.35 0.85 31.67
CA GLY A 387 -27.20 -0.52 31.16
C GLY A 387 -25.76 -0.87 30.80
N ASP A 388 -24.99 0.09 30.29
CA ASP A 388 -23.63 -0.13 29.82
C ASP A 388 -22.62 -0.35 30.96
N THR A 389 -22.92 0.06 32.19
CA THR A 389 -22.06 -0.13 33.39
C THR A 389 -22.62 -1.18 34.36
N CYS A 390 -23.62 -1.94 33.95
CA CYS A 390 -24.25 -2.95 34.81
C CYS A 390 -23.26 -4.03 35.25
N ASP A 391 -23.10 -4.17 36.56
CA ASP A 391 -22.30 -5.18 37.26
C ASP A 391 -23.14 -6.31 37.85
N HIS A 392 -24.47 -6.20 37.79
CA HIS A 392 -25.39 -7.23 38.27
C HIS A 392 -25.35 -8.53 37.45
N CYS A 393 -25.50 -9.66 38.15
CA CYS A 393 -25.70 -10.98 37.57
C CYS A 393 -26.95 -11.00 36.68
N PHE A 394 -26.79 -11.32 35.39
CA PHE A 394 -27.93 -11.42 34.47
C PHE A 394 -28.85 -12.63 34.73
N LYS A 395 -28.48 -13.57 35.61
CA LYS A 395 -29.32 -14.74 35.97
C LYS A 395 -30.19 -14.47 37.20
N CYS A 396 -29.64 -13.85 38.25
CA CYS A 396 -30.35 -13.63 39.52
C CYS A 396 -30.49 -12.15 39.94
N GLY A 397 -29.81 -11.22 39.27
CA GLY A 397 -29.86 -9.78 39.58
C GLY A 397 -28.99 -9.30 40.74
N SER A 398 -28.21 -10.18 41.39
CA SER A 398 -27.28 -9.81 42.47
C SER A 398 -26.06 -9.04 41.95
N SER A 399 -25.58 -8.04 42.69
CA SER A 399 -24.32 -7.32 42.41
C SER A 399 -23.06 -8.02 42.94
N GLU A 400 -23.20 -9.10 43.71
CA GLU A 400 -22.05 -9.77 44.33
C GLU A 400 -21.27 -10.67 43.36
N HIS A 401 -21.87 -11.04 42.23
CA HIS A 401 -21.23 -11.94 41.26
C HIS A 401 -21.76 -11.73 39.83
N PHE A 402 -20.97 -12.16 38.84
CA PHE A 402 -21.38 -12.18 37.44
C PHE A 402 -22.05 -13.51 37.06
N ALA A 403 -22.75 -13.54 35.91
CA ALA A 403 -23.56 -14.68 35.45
C ALA A 403 -22.82 -16.03 35.35
N ARG A 404 -21.49 -16.01 35.16
CA ARG A 404 -20.62 -17.20 35.13
C ARG A 404 -20.47 -17.87 36.50
N GLY A 405 -20.49 -17.09 37.58
CA GLY A 405 -20.36 -17.58 38.95
C GLY A 405 -21.69 -17.90 39.63
N CYS A 406 -22.81 -17.74 38.92
CA CYS A 406 -24.13 -17.87 39.52
C CYS A 406 -24.51 -19.34 39.73
N ARG A 407 -24.74 -19.73 40.99
CA ARG A 407 -25.13 -21.09 41.37
C ARG A 407 -26.65 -21.34 41.31
N THR A 408 -27.45 -20.34 40.98
CA THR A 408 -28.91 -20.49 40.88
C THR A 408 -29.27 -21.10 39.52
N ARG A 409 -30.01 -22.22 39.54
CA ARG A 409 -30.48 -22.93 38.34
C ARG A 409 -31.82 -22.41 37.80
N SER A 410 -32.43 -21.43 38.47
CA SER A 410 -33.75 -20.89 38.14
C SER A 410 -33.61 -19.47 37.60
N SER A 411 -33.98 -19.27 36.33
CA SER A 411 -34.04 -17.97 35.64
C SER A 411 -35.28 -17.15 36.02
N GLN A 412 -35.61 -17.13 37.31
CA GLN A 412 -36.81 -16.43 37.81
C GLN A 412 -36.70 -14.90 37.78
N SER A 413 -35.52 -14.33 37.54
CA SER A 413 -35.35 -12.86 37.57
C SER A 413 -35.62 -12.15 36.23
N GLY A 414 -35.87 -12.88 35.14
CA GLY A 414 -36.22 -12.28 33.85
C GLY A 414 -35.13 -11.38 33.21
N ASN A 415 -33.89 -11.44 33.73
CA ASN A 415 -32.76 -10.58 33.33
C ASN A 415 -31.89 -11.18 32.21
N GLU A 416 -32.30 -12.32 31.64
CA GLU A 416 -31.55 -13.07 30.61
C GLU A 416 -31.41 -12.31 29.28
N GLN A 417 -32.20 -11.25 29.09
CA GLN A 417 -32.13 -10.38 27.91
C GLN A 417 -30.80 -9.60 27.82
N GLY A 418 -29.99 -9.55 28.89
CA GLY A 418 -28.65 -8.97 28.86
C GLY A 418 -27.51 -9.98 28.66
N LEU A 419 -27.80 -11.29 28.62
CA LEU A 419 -26.77 -12.33 28.53
C LEU A 419 -26.19 -12.40 27.12
N LEU A 420 -24.90 -12.07 27.00
CA LEU A 420 -24.16 -12.32 25.76
C LEU A 420 -23.83 -13.81 25.64
N PRO A 421 -23.79 -14.38 24.42
CA PRO A 421 -23.51 -15.81 24.19
C PRO A 421 -22.20 -16.31 24.84
N ARG A 422 -21.24 -15.42 25.06
CA ARG A 422 -19.95 -15.72 25.70
C ARG A 422 -20.04 -15.99 27.21
N ASP A 423 -21.09 -15.51 27.87
CA ASP A 423 -21.24 -15.55 29.34
C ASP A 423 -22.17 -16.66 29.85
N GLY A 424 -22.71 -17.45 28.92
CA GLY A 424 -23.53 -18.63 29.21
C GLY A 424 -22.78 -19.96 29.28
N GLN A 425 -21.46 -19.97 29.02
CA GLN A 425 -20.60 -21.17 29.09
C GLN A 425 -19.93 -21.30 30.45
#